data_AF-A0AAE4B5V7-F1
#
_entry.id   AF-A0AAE4B5V7-F1
#
_cell.length_a   1.000
_cell.length_b   1.000
_cell.length_c   1.000
_cell.angle_alpha   90.00
_cell.angle_beta   90.00
_cell.angle_gamma   90.00
#
_symmetry.space_group_name_H-M   'P 1'
#
loop_
_entity.id
_entity.type
_entity.pdbx_description
1 polymer ?
#
loop_
_entity_poly.entity_id
_entity_poly.type
_entity_poly.pdbx_seq_one_letter_code
_entity_poly.pdbx_strand_id
1 'polypeptide(L)' 'MAKLTKDMLFKADKPRAETLIDRTTRAARQILKDEAEQRELKTARLRKARLAKEADTPSTASQTTSKRGRK' A
#
# COMPACT_ATOMS: atom_id res chain seq x y z
N MET A 1 48.03 7.82 -31.42
CA MET A 1 47.52 6.77 -30.52
C MET A 1 46.62 7.42 -29.47
N ALA A 2 45.30 7.26 -29.57
CA ALA A 2 44.39 7.85 -28.61
C ALA A 2 44.48 7.11 -27.26
N LYS A 3 44.61 7.85 -26.15
CA LYS A 3 44.67 7.28 -24.80
C LYS A 3 43.26 6.91 -24.36
N LEU A 4 42.96 5.61 -24.34
CA LEU A 4 41.69 5.09 -23.83
C LEU A 4 41.74 5.10 -22.29
N THR A 5 40.89 5.92 -21.66
CA THR A 5 40.70 5.93 -20.20
C THR A 5 39.60 4.94 -19.81
N LYS A 6 39.66 4.39 -18.59
CA LYS A 6 38.75 3.34 -18.09
C LYS A 6 37.27 3.76 -18.17
N ASP A 7 37.00 5.06 -18.06
CA ASP A 7 35.66 5.64 -18.12
C ASP A 7 35.10 5.74 -19.55
N MET A 8 35.94 5.66 -20.58
CA MET A 8 35.50 5.63 -21.97
C MET A 8 35.18 4.23 -22.49
N LEU A 9 35.66 3.19 -21.80
CA LEU A 9 35.51 1.80 -22.24
C LEU A 9 34.10 1.24 -22.01
N PHE A 10 33.41 1.72 -20.98
CA PHE A 10 32.05 1.32 -20.65
C PHE A 10 31.18 2.56 -20.46
N LYS A 11 30.55 3.03 -21.54
CA LYS A 11 29.52 4.07 -21.41
C LYS A 11 28.28 3.41 -20.81
N ALA A 12 27.72 4.01 -19.77
CA ALA A 12 26.43 3.59 -19.25
C ALA A 12 25.38 3.78 -20.35
N ASP A 13 24.65 2.71 -20.69
CA ASP A 13 23.59 2.78 -21.67
C ASP A 13 22.51 3.75 -21.21
N LYS A 14 22.05 4.59 -22.13
CA LYS A 14 20.93 5.49 -21.86
C LYS A 14 19.70 4.64 -21.54
N PRO A 15 18.88 5.04 -20.55
CA PRO A 15 17.65 4.31 -20.25
C PRO A 15 16.79 4.22 -21.51
N ARG A 16 16.34 3.00 -21.83
CA ARG A 16 15.53 2.74 -23.01
C ARG A 16 14.22 3.54 -22.92
N ALA A 17 13.80 4.11 -24.05
CA ALA A 17 12.49 4.75 -24.13
C ALA A 17 11.37 3.74 -23.84
N GLU A 18 10.43 4.11 -22.96
CA GLU A 18 9.29 3.27 -22.59
C GLU A 18 8.45 2.91 -23.82
N THR A 19 8.18 1.61 -24.00
CA THR A 19 7.26 1.12 -25.03
C THR A 19 5.80 1.40 -24.63
N LEU A 20 4.87 1.25 -25.58
CA LEU A 20 3.44 1.41 -25.28
C LEU A 20 2.96 0.44 -24.19
N ILE A 21 3.49 -0.78 -24.16
CA ILE A 21 3.17 -1.80 -23.13
C ILE A 21 3.70 -1.36 -21.76
N ASP A 22 4.90 -0.78 -21.72
CA ASP A 22 5.46 -0.29 -20.45
C ASP A 22 4.62 0.85 -19.87
N ARG A 23 4.12 1.75 -20.73
CA ARG A 23 3.25 2.85 -20.32
C ARG A 23 1.92 2.37 -19.75
N THR A 24 1.25 1.42 -20.42
CA THR A 24 -0.02 0.88 -19.93
C THR A 24 0.18 0.09 -18.63
N THR A 25 1.28 -0.67 -18.53
CA THR A 25 1.65 -1.39 -17.29
C THR A 25 1.89 -0.42 -16.14
N ARG A 26 2.60 0.69 -16.39
CA ARG A 26 2.83 1.74 -15.40
C ARG A 26 1.52 2.38 -14.94
N ALA A 27 0.65 2.74 -15.88
CA ALA A 27 -0.66 3.32 -15.56
C ALA A 27 -1.52 2.36 -14.71
N ALA A 28 -1.57 1.08 -15.08
CA ALA A 28 -2.30 0.07 -14.32
C ALA A 28 -1.77 -0.07 -12.88
N ARG A 29 -0.44 -0.10 -12.70
CA ARG A 29 0.18 -0.14 -11.36
C ARG A 29 -0.15 1.09 -10.54
N GLN A 30 -0.17 2.26 -11.16
CA GLN A 30 -0.49 3.51 -10.48
C GLN A 30 -1.94 3.51 -9.99
N ILE A 31 -2.89 3.11 -10.83
CA ILE A 31 -4.31 2.98 -10.44
C ILE A 31 -4.47 2.05 -9.23
N LEU A 32 -3.84 0.87 -9.27
CA LEU A 32 -3.92 -0.10 -8.17
C LEU A 32 -3.33 0.44 -6.87
N LYS A 33 -2.23 1.19 -6.96
CA LYS A 33 -1.59 1.81 -5.80
C LYS A 33 -2.48 2.90 -5.20
N ASP A 34 -3.03 3.78 -6.03
CA ASP A 34 -3.88 4.88 -5.59
C ASP A 34 -5.15 4.33 -4.90
N GLU A 35 -5.76 3.28 -5.45
CA GLU A 35 -6.89 2.60 -4.80
C GLU A 35 -6.51 1.95 -3.46
N ALA A 36 -5.34 1.30 -3.38
CA ALA A 36 -4.86 0.71 -2.14
C ALA A 36 -4.66 1.77 -1.06
N GLU A 37 -4.03 2.90 -1.40
CA GLU A 37 -3.84 4.04 -0.49
C GLU A 37 -5.18 4.59 0.01
N GLN A 38 -6.18 4.73 -0.87
CA GLN A 38 -7.52 5.18 -0.46
C GLN A 38 -8.18 4.20 0.53
N ARG A 39 -8.04 2.89 0.31
CA ARG A 39 -8.55 1.86 1.23
C ARG A 39 -7.83 1.92 2.58
N GLU A 40 -6.50 2.06 2.57
CA GLU A 40 -5.71 2.20 3.78
C GLU A 40 -6.08 3.45 4.59
N LEU A 41 -6.26 4.59 3.93
CA LEU A 41 -6.71 5.82 4.60
C LEU A 41 -8.09 5.65 5.22
N LYS A 42 -9.04 5.01 4.52
CA LYS A 42 -10.38 4.73 5.06
C LYS A 42 -10.31 3.81 6.27
N THR A 43 -9.54 2.72 6.19
CA THR A 43 -9.39 1.78 7.31
C THR A 43 -8.69 2.41 8.50
N ALA A 44 -7.67 3.24 8.28
CA ALA A 44 -7.01 4.00 9.34
C ALA A 44 -7.97 4.96 10.04
N ARG A 45 -8.81 5.69 9.28
CA ARG A 45 -9.86 6.57 9.84
C ARG A 45 -10.86 5.79 10.67
N LEU A 46 -11.37 4.66 10.17
CA LEU A 46 -12.32 3.81 10.90
C LEU A 46 -11.71 3.20 12.16
N ARG A 47 -10.44 2.78 12.10
CA ARG A 47 -9.72 2.24 13.26
C ARG A 47 -9.56 3.33 14.34
N LYS A 48 -9.17 4.54 13.97
CA LYS A 48 -9.10 5.68 14.90
C LYS A 48 -10.45 5.98 15.53
N ALA A 49 -11.53 6.02 14.73
CA ALA A 49 -12.87 6.25 15.24
C ALA A 49 -13.35 5.14 16.19
N ARG A 50 -13.00 3.87 15.93
CA ARG A 50 -13.29 2.75 16.83
C ARG A 50 -12.56 2.90 18.17
N LEU A 51 -11.26 3.22 18.13
CA LEU A 51 -10.46 3.42 19.35
C LEU A 51 -10.98 4.59 20.20
N ALA A 52 -11.38 5.70 19.57
CA ALA A 52 -11.98 6.83 20.28
C ALA A 52 -13.29 6.41 20.99
N LYS A 53 -14.16 5.68 20.28
CA LYS A 53 -15.40 5.15 20.87
C LYS A 53 -15.14 4.19 22.03
N GLU A 54 -14.16 3.30 21.90
CA GLU A 54 -13.79 2.36 22.97
C GLU A 54 -13.22 3.09 24.20
N ALA A 55 -12.49 4.20 24.01
CA ALA A 55 -12.01 5.05 25.10
C ALA A 55 -13.16 5.82 25.79
N ASP A 56 -14.15 6.26 25.01
CA ASP A 56 -15.30 7.03 25.51
C ASP A 56 -16.39 6.14 26.15
N THR A 57 -16.47 4.86 25.78
CA THR A 57 -17.37 3.89 26.44
C THR A 57 -16.67 3.25 27.63
N PRO A 58 -17.03 3.57 28.89
CA PRO A 58 -16.54 2.77 30.01
C PRO A 58 -17.02 1.33 29.81
N SER A 59 -16.09 0.38 29.97
CA SER A 59 -16.31 -1.07 29.86
C SER A 59 -17.50 -1.54 30.70
N THR A 60 -18.69 -1.53 30.13
CA THR A 60 -19.87 -2.20 30.68
C THR A 60 -20.28 -3.31 29.71
N ALA A 61 -19.41 -4.30 29.54
CA ALA A 61 -19.78 -5.57 28.92
C ALA A 61 -18.95 -6.71 29.50
N SER A 62 -18.85 -6.76 30.83
CA SER A 62 -18.85 -8.05 31.52
C SER A 62 -20.28 -8.59 31.42
N GLN A 63 -20.41 -9.83 30.97
CA GLN A 63 -21.63 -10.66 30.96
C GLN A 63 -22.58 -10.52 29.77
N THR A 64 -22.33 -11.29 28.71
CA THR A 64 -23.40 -12.10 28.14
C THR A 64 -22.94 -13.56 28.08
N THR A 65 -23.58 -14.35 28.93
CA THR A 65 -23.36 -15.77 29.11
C THR A 65 -23.80 -16.53 27.85
N SER A 66 -22.93 -17.40 27.34
CA SER A 66 -23.27 -18.32 26.26
C SER A 66 -24.29 -19.35 26.77
N LYS A 67 -25.59 -19.11 26.54
CA LYS A 67 -26.62 -20.13 26.77
C LYS A 67 -26.56 -21.12 25.60
N ARG A 68 -25.88 -22.25 25.82
CA ARG A 68 -25.98 -23.45 24.97
C ARG A 68 -27.45 -23.81 24.79
N GLY A 69 -27.95 -23.72 23.57
CA GLY A 69 -29.24 -24.28 23.17
C GLY A 69 -29.13 -25.80 23.12
N ARG A 70 -29.84 -26.45 24.03
CA ARG A 70 -29.99 -27.90 24.18
C ARG A 70 -31.43 -28.23 23.81
N LYS A 71 -31.69 -28.76 22.61
CA LYS A 71 -32.77 -29.72 22.32
C LYS A 71 -32.62 -30.28 20.91
#